data_AF-A0A1J0VWP0-F1
#
_entry.id   AF-A0A1J0VWP0-F1
#
_cell.length_a   1.000
_cell.length_b   1.000
_cell.length_c   1.000
_cell.angle_alpha   90.00
_cell.angle_beta   90.00
_cell.angle_gamma   90.00
#
_symmetry.space_group_name_H-M   'P 1'
#
loop_
_entity.id
_entity.type
_entity.pdbx_description
1 polymer ?
#
loop_
_entity_poly.entity_id
_entity_poly.type
_entity_poly.pdbx_seq_one_letter_code
_entity_poly.pdbx_strand_id
1 'polypeptide(L)'
;MLAVIGLPILLCGGCGLMTFGGNDQASDTTTTTRATTTYAAPAPASPTAARSTATATAPTTAPSQGRSSRCVEAPDQYVAVIDAAFNDSGHSLGEPWAIRDGDRWWIGGHIMEGERRVSSADVWVTDGPAVFALSGGARRNSMLVDGRDPLGLNAGDDIGLAVQSCVTGR
;
A
#
# COMPACT_ATOMS: atom_id res chain seq x y z
N MET A 1 8.14 47.89 -1.06
CA MET A 1 7.32 47.97 0.17
C MET A 1 6.24 46.92 0.07
N LEU A 2 6.44 45.77 0.70
CA LEU A 2 5.53 44.62 0.69
C LEU A 2 4.76 44.64 2.02
N ALA A 3 3.46 44.96 1.98
CA ALA A 3 2.62 44.98 3.17
C ALA A 3 1.92 43.63 3.32
N VAL A 4 2.32 42.88 4.34
CA VAL A 4 1.63 41.69 4.86
C VAL A 4 0.43 42.17 5.66
N ILE A 5 -0.80 41.84 5.23
CA ILE A 5 -2.02 42.05 6.01
C ILE A 5 -2.48 40.69 6.50
N GLY A 6 -2.27 40.47 7.80
CA GLY A 6 -2.88 39.39 8.57
C GLY A 6 -4.10 39.86 9.36
N LEU A 7 -4.68 38.87 10.06
CA LEU A 7 -5.75 38.88 11.07
C LEU A 7 -7.20 38.69 10.59
N PRO A 8 -8.13 38.15 11.44
CA PRO A 8 -7.93 37.50 12.75
C PRO A 8 -8.64 36.14 12.92
N ILE A 9 -8.02 35.27 13.73
CA ILE A 9 -8.65 34.10 14.36
C ILE A 9 -9.55 34.61 15.50
N LEU A 10 -10.85 34.29 15.43
CA LEU A 10 -11.84 34.66 16.43
C LEU A 10 -11.80 33.67 17.61
N LEU A 11 -11.47 34.18 18.80
CA LEU A 11 -11.64 33.53 20.10
C LEU A 11 -13.08 33.70 20.63
N CYS A 12 -13.62 32.64 21.24
CA CYS A 12 -14.46 32.62 22.45
C CYS A 12 -14.68 31.14 22.79
N GLY A 13 -14.53 30.61 24.01
CA GLY A 13 -14.40 31.18 25.35
C GLY A 13 -15.04 30.18 26.33
N GLY A 14 -14.37 29.88 27.44
CA GLY A 14 -14.92 29.09 28.57
C GLY A 14 -13.89 28.12 29.16
N CYS A 15 -12.97 28.57 30.02
CA CYS A 15 -13.10 28.69 31.49
C CYS A 15 -12.78 27.38 32.24
N GLY A 16 -11.63 27.36 32.92
CA GLY A 16 -11.22 26.28 33.82
C GLY A 16 -9.82 26.47 34.39
N LEU A 17 -9.63 27.56 35.14
CA LEU A 17 -8.40 27.98 35.82
C LEU A 17 -8.16 27.15 37.10
N MET A 18 -6.96 26.60 37.29
CA MET A 18 -6.30 26.52 38.60
C MET A 18 -4.78 26.62 38.44
N THR A 19 -4.22 27.64 39.07
CA THR A 19 -2.79 27.97 39.25
C THR A 19 -2.38 27.50 40.66
N PHE A 20 -1.13 27.22 41.03
CA PHE A 20 0.02 28.11 41.24
C PHE A 20 1.30 27.26 41.39
N GLY A 21 2.47 27.83 41.10
CA GLY A 21 3.76 27.28 41.53
C GLY A 21 4.94 27.83 40.74
N GLY A 22 5.21 29.13 40.89
CA GLY A 22 6.38 29.78 40.30
C GLY A 22 7.68 29.43 41.03
N ASN A 23 8.79 29.55 40.30
CA ASN A 23 10.05 30.11 40.80
C ASN A 23 10.83 30.68 39.61
N ASP A 24 11.14 31.96 39.73
CA ASP A 24 12.01 32.79 38.92
C ASP A 24 13.44 32.22 38.80
N GLN A 25 14.10 32.44 37.65
CA GLN A 25 15.39 33.16 37.57
C GLN A 25 16.01 33.15 36.16
N ALA A 26 16.27 34.37 35.69
CA ALA A 26 17.36 34.89 34.87
C ALA A 26 17.95 34.13 33.66
N SER A 27 18.03 34.90 32.58
CA SER A 27 18.91 34.82 31.40
C SER A 27 20.37 34.44 31.72
N ASP A 28 21.01 33.70 30.82
CA ASP A 28 22.28 34.15 30.24
C ASP A 28 22.64 33.41 28.94
N THR A 29 23.04 34.20 27.95
CA THR A 29 23.68 33.78 26.71
C THR A 29 25.14 33.46 27.01
N THR A 30 25.68 32.34 26.53
CA THR A 30 27.13 32.17 26.45
C THR A 30 27.54 31.44 25.18
N THR A 31 28.40 32.14 24.43
CA THR A 31 29.06 31.74 23.18
C THR A 31 30.38 31.00 23.48
N THR A 32 30.87 30.24 22.48
CA THR A 32 32.25 29.70 22.30
C THR A 32 32.42 28.29 22.90
N THR A 33 32.88 27.26 22.18
CA THR A 33 34.24 27.18 21.61
C THR A 33 34.36 26.04 20.59
N ARG A 34 35.10 26.31 19.50
CA ARG A 34 35.51 25.39 18.44
C ARG A 34 36.61 24.45 18.95
N ALA A 35 36.43 23.13 18.82
CA ALA A 35 37.51 22.16 19.00
C ALA A 35 38.11 21.79 17.63
N THR A 36 39.43 21.95 17.51
CA THR A 36 40.28 21.48 16.40
C THR A 36 41.34 20.57 17.00
N THR A 37 41.44 19.32 16.55
CA THR A 37 42.62 18.40 16.55
C THR A 37 42.08 17.01 16.17
N THR A 38 42.74 16.07 15.48
CA THR A 38 44.11 15.90 14.97
C THR A 38 44.04 14.87 13.84
N TYR A 39 44.92 15.01 12.86
CA TYR A 39 45.16 14.10 11.73
C TYR A 39 45.92 12.84 12.19
N ALA A 40 45.48 11.65 11.77
CA ALA A 40 46.20 10.38 11.89
C ALA A 40 46.28 9.65 10.53
N ALA A 41 47.42 9.00 10.30
CA ALA A 41 48.04 8.57 9.05
C ALA A 41 47.33 7.46 8.22
N PRO A 42 47.71 7.23 6.95
CA PRO A 42 47.06 6.26 6.06
C PRO A 42 47.71 4.86 6.10
N ALA A 43 46.90 3.80 5.90
CA ALA A 43 47.36 2.49 5.44
C ALA A 43 46.24 1.74 4.68
N PRO A 44 46.58 0.88 3.69
CA PRO A 44 45.70 0.51 2.58
C PRO A 44 44.98 -0.83 2.81
N ALA A 45 43.79 -0.97 2.21
CA ALA A 45 43.25 -2.27 1.82
C ALA A 45 42.22 -2.09 0.70
N SER A 46 42.61 -2.43 -0.53
CA SER A 46 41.65 -2.76 -1.59
C SER A 46 41.07 -4.15 -1.32
N PRO A 47 39.76 -4.31 -1.52
CA PRO A 47 39.29 -5.47 -2.26
C PRO A 47 38.40 -5.07 -3.44
N THR A 48 38.90 -5.47 -4.60
CA THR A 48 38.21 -5.90 -5.82
C THR A 48 36.68 -5.88 -5.81
N ALA A 49 36.13 -5.06 -6.70
CA ALA A 49 34.75 -5.18 -7.16
C ALA A 49 34.54 -6.54 -7.85
N ALA A 50 33.72 -7.40 -7.24
CA ALA A 50 33.06 -8.48 -7.95
C ALA A 50 31.61 -8.02 -8.20
N ARG A 51 31.38 -7.42 -9.36
CA ARG A 51 30.03 -7.19 -9.89
C ARG A 51 29.49 -8.57 -10.30
N SER A 52 28.74 -9.22 -9.40
CA SER A 52 27.91 -10.35 -9.79
C SER A 52 26.87 -9.86 -10.80
N THR A 53 27.11 -10.15 -12.07
CA THR A 53 26.03 -10.20 -13.07
C THR A 53 25.12 -11.34 -12.64
N ALA A 54 24.09 -11.02 -11.86
CA ALA A 54 22.93 -11.87 -11.72
C ALA A 54 22.30 -11.96 -13.11
N THR A 55 22.50 -13.10 -13.78
CA THR A 55 21.68 -13.49 -14.91
C THR A 55 20.26 -13.60 -14.38
N ALA A 56 19.45 -12.57 -14.61
CA ALA A 56 18.03 -12.60 -14.37
C ALA A 56 17.44 -13.67 -15.32
N THR A 57 17.22 -14.87 -14.79
CA THR A 57 16.38 -15.86 -15.43
C THR A 57 15.00 -15.23 -15.53
N ALA A 58 14.59 -14.84 -16.73
CA ALA A 58 13.23 -14.37 -16.96
C ALA A 58 12.26 -15.44 -16.43
N PRO A 59 11.21 -15.08 -15.68
CA PRO A 59 10.19 -16.04 -15.29
C PRO A 59 9.65 -16.67 -16.57
N THR A 60 9.80 -17.99 -16.68
CA THR A 60 9.14 -18.75 -17.73
C THR A 60 7.66 -18.73 -17.40
N THR A 61 6.92 -17.79 -18.00
CA THR A 61 5.46 -17.76 -17.95
C THR A 61 4.98 -19.04 -18.62
N ALA A 62 4.59 -20.03 -17.80
CA ALA A 62 3.98 -21.24 -18.30
C ALA A 62 2.73 -20.85 -19.12
N PRO A 63 2.51 -21.44 -20.30
CA PRO A 63 1.34 -21.14 -21.10
C PRO A 63 0.09 -21.51 -20.31
N SER A 64 -0.74 -20.50 -20.04
CA SER A 64 -2.05 -20.60 -19.41
C SER A 64 -3.01 -21.40 -20.31
N GLN A 65 -2.87 -22.73 -20.34
CA GLN A 65 -3.80 -23.60 -21.05
C GLN A 65 -5.14 -23.64 -20.28
N GLY A 66 -6.20 -23.06 -20.86
CA GLY A 66 -7.58 -23.19 -20.36
C GLY A 66 -8.27 -21.90 -19.88
N ARG A 67 -7.60 -20.75 -19.92
CA ARG A 67 -8.14 -19.49 -19.36
C ARG A 67 -8.90 -18.70 -20.43
N SER A 68 -10.03 -18.08 -20.07
CA SER A 68 -10.86 -17.33 -21.02
C SER A 68 -10.08 -16.19 -21.70
N SER A 69 -10.44 -15.82 -22.94
CA SER A 69 -9.80 -14.73 -23.67
C SER A 69 -10.02 -13.34 -23.03
N ARG A 70 -10.92 -13.23 -22.05
CA ARG A 70 -11.17 -12.00 -21.28
C ARG A 70 -10.21 -11.84 -20.11
N CYS A 71 -9.52 -12.90 -19.72
CA CYS A 71 -8.60 -12.89 -18.60
C CYS A 71 -7.29 -12.22 -19.00
N VAL A 72 -6.95 -11.15 -18.31
CA VAL A 72 -5.68 -10.46 -18.43
C VAL A 72 -4.98 -10.40 -17.09
N GLU A 73 -3.68 -10.13 -17.11
CA GLU A 73 -2.94 -9.86 -15.88
C GLU A 73 -3.54 -8.65 -15.16
N ALA A 74 -3.62 -8.71 -13.83
CA ALA A 74 -4.17 -7.61 -13.04
C ALA A 74 -3.23 -6.40 -13.10
N PRO A 75 -3.75 -5.17 -13.28
CA PRO A 75 -2.88 -4.00 -13.31
C PRO A 75 -2.15 -3.77 -11.98
N ASP A 76 -0.83 -3.57 -12.03
CA ASP A 76 0.06 -3.44 -10.86
C ASP A 76 -0.43 -2.40 -9.85
N GLN A 77 -0.98 -1.28 -10.33
CA GLN A 77 -1.45 -0.23 -9.42
C GLN A 77 -2.59 -0.69 -8.50
N TYR A 78 -3.43 -1.63 -8.94
CA TYR A 78 -4.52 -2.15 -8.13
C TYR A 78 -4.08 -3.33 -7.27
N VAL A 79 -3.15 -4.16 -7.78
CA VAL A 79 -2.51 -5.23 -6.99
C VAL A 79 -1.83 -4.61 -5.76
N ALA A 80 -1.04 -3.55 -5.94
CA ALA A 80 -0.37 -2.85 -4.85
C ALA A 80 -1.36 -2.26 -3.81
N VAL A 81 -2.51 -1.74 -4.25
CA VAL A 81 -3.55 -1.25 -3.34
C VAL A 81 -4.20 -2.40 -2.56
N ILE A 82 -4.47 -3.53 -3.20
CA ILE A 82 -5.05 -4.71 -2.54
C ILE A 82 -4.07 -5.29 -1.51
N ASP A 83 -2.79 -5.45 -1.88
CA ASP A 83 -1.73 -5.93 -0.98
C ASP A 83 -1.58 -5.04 0.25
N ALA A 84 -1.52 -3.72 0.04
CA ALA A 84 -1.40 -2.75 1.13
C ALA A 84 -2.63 -2.71 2.04
N ALA A 85 -3.78 -3.20 1.56
CA ALA A 85 -5.03 -3.18 2.29
C ALA A 85 -5.30 -4.47 3.09
N PHE A 86 -4.45 -5.49 3.03
CA PHE A 86 -4.66 -6.67 3.87
C PHE A 86 -4.56 -6.34 5.36
N ASN A 87 -5.40 -7.00 6.16
CA ASN A 87 -5.44 -6.81 7.62
C ASN A 87 -4.22 -7.43 8.32
N ASP A 88 -3.58 -8.40 7.67
CA ASP A 88 -2.36 -9.06 8.15
C ASP A 88 -1.21 -8.74 7.19
N SER A 89 -0.07 -8.28 7.74
CA SER A 89 1.13 -7.98 6.97
C SER A 89 1.79 -9.19 6.32
N GLY A 90 1.46 -10.40 6.76
CA GLY A 90 1.89 -11.65 6.14
C GLY A 90 1.06 -12.05 4.91
N HIS A 91 -0.07 -11.39 4.68
CA HIS A 91 -0.92 -11.67 3.52
C HIS A 91 -0.40 -10.97 2.26
N SER A 92 -0.56 -11.65 1.14
CA SER A 92 -0.27 -11.13 -0.20
C SER A 92 -1.25 -11.67 -1.23
N LEU A 93 -1.37 -10.96 -2.35
CA LEU A 93 -2.21 -11.34 -3.47
C LEU A 93 -1.42 -12.25 -4.41
N GLY A 94 -1.76 -13.54 -4.39
CA GLY A 94 -1.18 -14.55 -5.27
C GLY A 94 -1.98 -14.72 -6.56
N GLU A 95 -1.25 -14.91 -7.66
CA GLU A 95 -1.79 -15.17 -9.01
C GLU A 95 -2.93 -14.21 -9.40
N PRO A 96 -2.69 -12.87 -9.40
CA PRO A 96 -3.76 -11.92 -9.66
C PRO A 96 -4.12 -11.87 -11.15
N TRP A 97 -5.43 -12.01 -11.43
CA TRP A 97 -6.00 -11.89 -12.77
C TRP A 97 -7.10 -10.84 -12.79
N ALA A 98 -7.37 -10.27 -13.95
CA ALA A 98 -8.42 -9.29 -14.09
C ALA A 98 -9.26 -9.49 -15.36
N ILE A 99 -10.47 -8.95 -15.31
CA ILE A 99 -11.33 -8.71 -16.45
C ILE A 99 -11.67 -7.22 -16.45
N ARG A 100 -11.54 -6.58 -17.62
CA ARG A 100 -12.03 -5.21 -17.81
C ARG A 100 -13.50 -5.24 -18.21
N ASP A 101 -14.31 -4.43 -17.54
CA ASP A 101 -15.72 -4.22 -17.84
C ASP A 101 -16.03 -2.72 -17.80
N GLY A 102 -16.13 -2.10 -18.99
CA GLY A 102 -16.15 -0.65 -19.12
C GLY A 102 -14.92 0.01 -18.50
N ASP A 103 -15.17 0.91 -17.55
CA ASP A 103 -14.13 1.63 -16.79
C ASP A 103 -13.72 0.93 -15.50
N ARG A 104 -14.30 -0.24 -15.22
CA ARG A 104 -14.01 -1.02 -14.02
C ARG A 104 -13.05 -2.17 -14.34
N TRP A 105 -12.14 -2.41 -13.40
CA TRP A 105 -11.35 -3.61 -13.33
C TRP A 105 -11.95 -4.53 -12.28
N TRP A 106 -12.34 -5.72 -12.71
CA TRP A 106 -12.67 -6.83 -11.82
C TRP A 106 -11.39 -7.61 -11.63
N ILE A 107 -10.94 -7.74 -10.38
CA ILE A 107 -9.67 -8.35 -10.03
C ILE A 107 -9.96 -9.58 -9.18
N GLY A 108 -9.40 -10.70 -9.58
CA GLY A 108 -9.46 -11.97 -8.89
C GLY A 108 -8.07 -12.38 -8.41
N GLY A 109 -7.99 -13.04 -7.27
CA GLY A 109 -6.72 -13.66 -6.83
C GLY A 109 -6.87 -14.63 -5.68
N HIS A 110 -5.74 -15.13 -5.21
CA HIS A 110 -5.62 -15.90 -3.98
C HIS A 110 -5.06 -15.02 -2.87
N ILE A 111 -5.61 -15.10 -1.67
CA ILE A 111 -4.97 -14.50 -0.50
C ILE A 111 -3.99 -15.55 0.04
N MET A 112 -2.72 -15.19 0.07
CA MET A 112 -1.61 -16.08 0.41
C MET A 112 -0.93 -15.62 1.69
N GLU A 113 -0.51 -16.55 2.54
CA GLU A 113 0.40 -16.34 3.66
C GLU A 113 1.67 -17.14 3.37
N GLY A 114 2.71 -16.49 2.83
CA GLY A 114 3.82 -17.20 2.20
C GLY A 114 3.34 -18.10 1.06
N GLU A 115 3.66 -19.40 1.13
CA GLU A 115 3.20 -20.40 0.14
C GLU A 115 1.79 -20.95 0.45
N ARG A 116 1.24 -20.64 1.62
CA ARG A 116 -0.05 -21.18 2.07
C ARG A 116 -1.19 -20.32 1.53
N ARG A 117 -2.13 -20.95 0.83
CA ARG A 117 -3.38 -20.29 0.41
C ARG A 117 -4.34 -20.17 1.61
N VAL A 118 -4.69 -18.94 1.97
CA VAL A 118 -5.64 -18.59 3.04
C VAL A 118 -7.06 -18.52 2.51
N SER A 119 -7.22 -17.94 1.33
CA SER A 119 -8.50 -17.85 0.64
C SER A 119 -8.29 -17.88 -0.88
N SER A 120 -9.32 -18.26 -1.61
CA SER A 120 -9.19 -18.61 -3.02
C SER A 120 -10.23 -17.93 -3.88
N ALA A 121 -9.79 -17.40 -5.03
CA ALA A 121 -10.66 -16.75 -6.01
C ALA A 121 -11.46 -15.61 -5.36
N ASP A 122 -10.76 -14.80 -4.57
CA ASP A 122 -11.31 -13.60 -3.97
C ASP A 122 -11.44 -12.52 -5.04
N VAL A 123 -12.52 -11.75 -4.97
CA VAL A 123 -12.91 -10.76 -5.97
C VAL A 123 -12.93 -9.36 -5.38
N TRP A 124 -12.28 -8.44 -6.09
CA TRP A 124 -12.30 -7.00 -5.93
C TRP A 124 -12.78 -6.32 -7.21
N VAL A 125 -13.27 -5.09 -7.08
CA VAL A 125 -13.66 -4.27 -8.23
C VAL A 125 -13.20 -2.83 -8.04
N THR A 126 -12.85 -2.17 -9.13
CA THR A 126 -12.51 -0.74 -9.11
C THR A 126 -13.72 0.11 -9.47
N ASP A 127 -13.82 1.29 -8.86
CA ASP A 127 -14.72 2.37 -9.31
C ASP A 127 -13.93 3.68 -9.24
N GLY A 128 -13.44 4.13 -10.40
CA GLY A 128 -12.44 5.20 -10.49
C GLY A 128 -11.14 4.83 -9.74
N PRO A 129 -10.65 5.66 -8.80
CA PRO A 129 -9.43 5.38 -8.03
C PRO A 129 -9.64 4.42 -6.86
N ALA A 130 -10.90 4.09 -6.51
CA ALA A 130 -11.21 3.27 -5.36
C ALA A 130 -11.26 1.78 -5.72
N VAL A 131 -10.85 0.93 -4.77
CA VAL A 131 -10.95 -0.52 -4.85
C VAL A 131 -11.90 -1.00 -3.77
N PHE A 132 -12.84 -1.85 -4.14
CA PHE A 132 -13.86 -2.41 -3.26
C PHE A 132 -13.72 -3.93 -3.19
N ALA A 133 -13.95 -4.48 -2.00
CA ALA A 133 -13.98 -5.92 -1.78
C ALA A 133 -15.41 -6.45 -2.03
N LEU A 134 -15.55 -7.46 -2.89
CA LEU A 134 -16.85 -8.07 -3.21
C LEU A 134 -17.02 -9.46 -2.57
N SER A 135 -15.97 -10.29 -2.66
CA SER A 135 -16.02 -11.65 -2.12
C SER A 135 -15.96 -11.71 -0.60
N GLY A 136 -16.35 -12.84 0.00
CA GLY A 136 -16.30 -13.02 1.45
C GLY A 136 -14.87 -13.02 2.02
N GLY A 137 -13.90 -13.64 1.32
CA GLY A 137 -12.51 -13.66 1.78
C GLY A 137 -11.84 -12.30 1.60
N ALA A 138 -12.05 -11.61 0.48
CA ALA A 138 -11.59 -10.23 0.28
C ALA A 138 -12.04 -9.32 1.44
N ARG A 139 -13.33 -9.36 1.82
CA ARG A 139 -13.89 -8.49 2.87
C ARG A 139 -13.41 -8.82 4.27
N ARG A 140 -13.17 -10.10 4.58
CA ARG A 140 -12.70 -10.51 5.92
C ARG A 140 -11.21 -10.27 6.11
N ASN A 141 -10.43 -10.29 5.04
CA ASN A 141 -8.97 -10.25 5.11
C ASN A 141 -8.37 -8.91 4.69
N SER A 142 -9.18 -7.93 4.26
CA SER A 142 -8.72 -6.58 3.93
C SER A 142 -9.52 -5.50 4.65
N MET A 143 -8.99 -4.29 4.68
CA MET A 143 -9.63 -3.08 5.16
C MET A 143 -10.38 -2.30 4.06
N LEU A 144 -10.53 -2.89 2.87
CA LEU A 144 -11.26 -2.29 1.76
C LEU A 144 -12.77 -2.26 2.03
N VAL A 145 -13.43 -1.23 1.51
CA VAL A 145 -14.88 -1.05 1.64
C VAL A 145 -15.63 -2.19 0.92
N ASP A 146 -16.71 -2.70 1.53
CA ASP A 146 -17.63 -3.65 0.88
C ASP A 146 -18.33 -2.95 -0.29
N GLY A 147 -18.08 -3.43 -1.51
CA GLY A 147 -18.62 -2.84 -2.73
C GLY A 147 -20.05 -3.24 -3.06
N ARG A 148 -20.64 -4.21 -2.35
CA ARG A 148 -21.89 -4.84 -2.79
C ARG A 148 -23.09 -3.90 -2.70
N ASP A 149 -23.19 -3.16 -1.61
CA ASP A 149 -24.28 -2.21 -1.39
C ASP A 149 -24.10 -0.91 -2.20
N PRO A 150 -22.94 -0.22 -2.15
CA PRO A 150 -22.79 1.06 -2.87
C PRO A 150 -22.73 0.90 -4.39
N LEU A 151 -22.25 -0.23 -4.91
CA LEU A 151 -22.13 -0.46 -6.35
C LEU A 151 -23.25 -1.36 -6.92
N GLY A 152 -24.03 -2.03 -6.05
CA GLY A 152 -25.03 -3.00 -6.47
C GLY A 152 -24.43 -4.23 -7.17
N LEU A 153 -23.18 -4.58 -6.84
CA LEU A 153 -22.41 -5.66 -7.47
C LEU A 153 -22.23 -6.84 -6.53
N ASN A 154 -21.97 -8.03 -7.08
CA ASN A 154 -21.66 -9.22 -6.30
C ASN A 154 -20.54 -10.03 -6.95
N ALA A 155 -19.72 -10.69 -6.14
CA ALA A 155 -18.75 -11.66 -6.64
C ALA A 155 -19.43 -12.84 -7.37
N GLY A 156 -20.69 -13.13 -7.06
CA GLY A 156 -21.51 -14.14 -7.74
C GLY A 156 -22.15 -13.70 -9.05
N ASP A 157 -21.97 -12.46 -9.49
CA ASP A 157 -22.47 -11.99 -10.79
C ASP A 157 -21.63 -12.56 -11.93
N ASP A 158 -22.12 -12.49 -13.18
CA ASP A 158 -21.47 -13.08 -14.36
C ASP A 158 -19.98 -12.69 -14.49
N ILE A 159 -19.64 -11.41 -14.28
CA ILE A 159 -18.24 -10.95 -14.34
C ILE A 159 -17.44 -11.39 -13.11
N GLY A 160 -18.06 -11.41 -11.94
CA GLY A 160 -17.46 -11.91 -10.71
C GLY A 160 -17.12 -13.40 -10.78
N LEU A 161 -17.99 -14.21 -11.37
CA LEU A 161 -17.74 -15.63 -11.65
C LEU A 161 -16.69 -15.81 -12.76
N ALA A 162 -16.72 -14.98 -13.79
CA ALA A 162 -15.73 -15.03 -14.87
C ALA A 162 -14.31 -14.72 -14.36
N VAL A 163 -14.13 -13.71 -13.50
CA VAL A 163 -12.80 -13.40 -12.96
C VAL A 163 -12.31 -14.47 -11.97
N GLN A 164 -13.20 -15.11 -11.21
CA GLN A 164 -12.85 -16.29 -10.40
C GLN A 164 -12.40 -17.48 -11.25
N SER A 165 -13.03 -17.66 -12.40
CA SER A 165 -12.66 -18.68 -13.39
C SER A 165 -11.29 -18.37 -13.99
N CYS A 166 -10.99 -17.08 -14.24
CA CYS A 166 -9.64 -16.64 -14.60
C CYS A 166 -8.59 -17.06 -13.57
N VAL A 167 -8.86 -16.91 -12.28
CA VAL A 167 -7.92 -17.29 -11.21
C VAL A 167 -7.74 -18.81 -11.14
N THR A 168 -8.85 -19.56 -11.21
CA THR A 168 -8.84 -21.02 -11.02
C THR A 168 -8.47 -21.82 -12.28
N GLY A 169 -8.35 -21.15 -13.43
CA GLY A 169 -8.01 -21.79 -14.71
C GLY A 169 -9.15 -22.68 -15.24
N ARG A 170 -10.40 -22.28 -15.01
CA ARG A 170 -11.60 -22.98 -15.47
C ARG A 170 -12.44 -22.13 -16.42
#